data_AF-A0A830FD87-F1
#
_entry.id   AF-A0A830FD87-F1
#
_cell.length_a   1.000
_cell.length_b   1.000
_cell.length_c   1.000
_cell.angle_alpha   90.00
_cell.angle_beta   90.00
_cell.angle_gamma   90.00
#
_symmetry.space_group_name_H-M   'P 1'
#
loop_
_entity.id
_entity.type
_entity.pdbx_description
1 polymer ?
#
loop_
_entity_poly.entity_id
_entity_poly.type
_entity_poly.pdbx_seq_one_letter_code
_entity_poly.pdbx_strand_id
1 'polypeptide(L)'
;MSKITFRADDDLVAAVESLDASKSEVMREALREYLEEDVAIESESIDELVDARIEEVLGDYLRRERSAQDVNVNLRVESSGSGEVVDADVEESAERAEDASVSDGGSGESESVTCRQCGESLDAAHEFCPNCGEQAGRPALCECGVELGSDWSFCPHCGRRTPSADVLER
;
A
#
# COMPACT_ATOMS: atom_id res chain seq x y z
N MET A 1 -13.95 24.42 -7.78
CA MET A 1 -14.69 24.10 -9.02
C MET A 1 -13.71 23.44 -9.97
N SER A 2 -13.78 22.13 -10.11
CA SER A 2 -12.85 21.37 -10.95
C SER A 2 -13.20 21.61 -12.43
N LYS A 3 -12.24 22.10 -13.21
CA LYS A 3 -12.39 22.27 -14.66
C LYS A 3 -11.72 21.07 -15.33
N ILE A 4 -12.51 20.27 -16.05
CA ILE A 4 -12.03 19.16 -16.85
C ILE A 4 -11.79 19.68 -18.27
N THR A 5 -10.64 19.37 -18.85
CA THR A 5 -10.29 19.72 -20.23
C THR A 5 -10.20 18.46 -21.07
N PHE A 6 -10.97 18.41 -22.15
CA PHE A 6 -10.96 17.31 -23.10
C PHE A 6 -10.05 17.64 -24.27
N ARG A 7 -9.27 16.66 -24.72
CA ARG A 7 -8.63 16.69 -26.03
C ARG A 7 -9.52 15.91 -27.00
N ALA A 8 -9.84 16.53 -28.12
CA ALA A 8 -10.69 15.95 -29.15
C ALA A 8 -10.01 16.16 -30.52
N ASP A 9 -10.11 15.16 -31.36
CA ASP A 9 -9.79 15.21 -32.78
C ASP A 9 -10.88 15.95 -33.58
N ASP A 10 -10.56 16.36 -34.80
CA ASP A 10 -11.45 17.16 -35.64
C ASP A 10 -12.76 16.42 -35.96
N ASP A 11 -12.71 15.10 -36.10
CA ASP A 11 -13.90 14.28 -36.37
C ASP A 11 -14.83 14.26 -35.14
N LEU A 12 -14.28 14.08 -33.94
CA LEU A 12 -15.03 14.15 -32.69
C LEU A 12 -15.63 15.55 -32.46
N VAL A 13 -14.88 16.61 -32.76
CA VAL A 13 -15.38 17.99 -32.67
C VAL A 13 -16.56 18.20 -33.62
N ALA A 14 -16.44 17.76 -34.88
CA ALA A 14 -17.51 17.87 -35.86
C ALA A 14 -18.76 17.08 -35.46
N ALA A 15 -18.58 15.87 -34.91
CA ALA A 15 -19.68 15.06 -34.40
C ALA A 15 -20.43 15.76 -33.26
N VAL A 16 -19.71 16.35 -32.31
CA VAL A 16 -20.31 17.08 -31.18
C VAL A 16 -20.99 18.37 -31.63
N GLU A 17 -20.45 19.06 -32.63
CA GLU A 17 -21.05 20.27 -33.21
C GLU A 17 -22.31 20.00 -34.03
N SER A 18 -22.48 18.78 -34.53
CA SER A 18 -23.70 18.38 -35.24
C SER A 18 -24.92 18.18 -34.33
N LEU A 19 -24.69 18.07 -33.01
CA LEU A 19 -25.74 17.89 -32.01
C LEU A 19 -26.34 19.25 -31.61
N ASP A 20 -27.67 19.32 -31.49
CA ASP A 20 -28.41 20.54 -31.12
C ASP A 20 -28.28 20.95 -29.63
N ALA A 21 -27.36 20.33 -28.88
CA ALA A 21 -27.13 20.59 -27.46
C ALA A 21 -25.81 21.36 -27.21
N SER A 22 -25.61 21.89 -25.99
CA SER A 22 -24.34 22.58 -25.70
C SER A 22 -23.18 21.58 -25.64
N LYS A 23 -21.98 21.96 -26.13
CA LYS A 23 -20.78 21.09 -26.06
C LYS A 23 -20.52 20.55 -24.65
N SER A 24 -20.72 21.38 -23.62
CA SER A 24 -20.56 20.99 -22.22
C SER A 24 -21.65 20.06 -21.70
N GLU A 25 -22.83 20.08 -22.30
CA GLU A 25 -23.95 19.21 -21.95
C GLU A 25 -23.75 17.83 -22.59
N VAL A 26 -23.41 17.78 -23.89
CA VAL A 26 -23.04 16.54 -24.58
C VAL A 26 -21.91 15.82 -23.85
N MET A 27 -20.83 16.54 -23.49
CA MET A 27 -19.70 15.93 -22.80
C MET A 27 -20.03 15.47 -21.38
N ARG A 28 -20.93 16.17 -20.67
CA ARG A 28 -21.35 15.76 -19.33
C ARG A 28 -22.27 14.56 -19.38
N GLU A 29 -23.13 14.48 -20.38
CA GLU A 29 -24.03 13.34 -20.57
C GLU A 29 -23.26 12.09 -20.95
N ALA A 30 -22.37 12.17 -21.95
CA ALA A 30 -21.50 11.07 -22.32
C ALA A 30 -20.62 10.60 -21.14
N LEU A 31 -20.12 11.54 -20.31
CA LEU A 31 -19.36 11.18 -19.12
C LEU A 31 -20.23 10.50 -18.06
N ARG A 32 -21.50 10.88 -17.89
CA ARG A 32 -22.41 10.19 -16.97
C ARG A 32 -22.70 8.78 -17.44
N GLU A 33 -23.04 8.62 -18.71
CA GLU A 33 -23.31 7.31 -19.32
C GLU A 33 -22.10 6.38 -19.17
N TYR A 34 -20.89 6.86 -19.50
CA TYR A 34 -19.66 6.08 -19.35
C TYR A 34 -19.37 5.70 -17.89
N LEU A 35 -19.54 6.64 -16.95
CA LEU A 35 -19.32 6.35 -15.53
C LEU A 35 -20.40 5.41 -14.97
N GLU A 36 -21.65 5.52 -15.41
CA GLU A 36 -22.72 4.59 -15.00
C GLU A 36 -22.49 3.19 -15.57
N GLU A 37 -21.98 3.09 -16.80
CA GLU A 37 -21.58 1.81 -17.42
C GLU A 37 -20.39 1.16 -16.68
N ASP A 38 -19.35 1.94 -16.34
CA ASP A 38 -18.22 1.43 -15.54
C ASP A 38 -18.67 0.95 -14.15
N VAL A 39 -19.58 1.68 -13.49
CA VAL A 39 -20.13 1.25 -12.18
C VAL A 39 -20.96 -0.02 -12.32
N ALA A 40 -21.69 -0.21 -13.42
CA ALA A 40 -22.41 -1.46 -13.67
C ALA A 40 -21.48 -2.66 -13.86
N ILE A 41 -20.35 -2.47 -14.55
CA ILE A 41 -19.36 -3.54 -14.79
C ILE A 41 -18.59 -3.89 -13.50
N GLU A 42 -18.29 -2.90 -12.64
CA GLU A 42 -17.53 -3.13 -11.41
C GLU A 42 -18.40 -3.62 -10.23
N SER A 43 -19.66 -3.18 -10.12
CA SER A 43 -20.53 -3.53 -8.98
C SER A 43 -20.94 -4.99 -8.93
N GLU A 44 -21.19 -5.65 -10.06
CA GLU A 44 -21.51 -7.09 -10.07
C GLU A 44 -20.29 -7.94 -9.69
N SER A 45 -19.07 -7.50 -10.00
CA SER A 45 -17.86 -8.30 -9.76
C SER A 45 -17.27 -8.15 -8.35
N ILE A 46 -17.32 -6.94 -7.78
CA ILE A 46 -16.66 -6.68 -6.49
C ILE A 46 -17.50 -7.21 -5.34
N ASP A 47 -18.81 -6.96 -5.35
CA ASP A 47 -19.69 -7.41 -4.28
C ASP A 47 -19.75 -8.95 -4.23
N GLU A 48 -19.78 -9.64 -5.37
CA GLU A 48 -19.70 -11.11 -5.42
C GLU A 48 -18.37 -11.66 -4.88
N LEU A 49 -17.24 -11.01 -5.18
CA LEU A 49 -15.93 -11.40 -4.67
C LEU A 49 -15.81 -11.14 -3.17
N VAL A 50 -16.39 -10.05 -2.68
CA VAL A 50 -16.45 -9.71 -1.26
C VAL A 50 -17.32 -10.71 -0.51
N ASP A 51 -18.50 -11.05 -1.04
CA ASP A 51 -19.40 -12.04 -0.45
C ASP A 51 -18.73 -13.42 -0.35
N ALA A 52 -18.09 -13.87 -1.44
CA ALA A 52 -17.33 -15.12 -1.44
C ALA A 52 -16.21 -15.12 -0.39
N ARG A 53 -15.49 -14.00 -0.23
CA ARG A 53 -14.41 -13.89 0.76
C ARG A 53 -14.95 -13.85 2.20
N ILE A 54 -16.08 -13.20 2.43
CA ILE A 54 -16.73 -13.13 3.74
C ILE A 54 -17.22 -14.53 4.14
N GLU A 55 -17.86 -15.27 3.23
CA GLU A 55 -18.35 -16.61 3.51
C GLU A 55 -17.22 -17.57 3.89
N GLU A 56 -16.07 -17.48 3.21
CA GLU A 56 -14.86 -18.26 3.55
C GLU A 56 -14.35 -17.92 4.96
N VAL A 57 -14.12 -16.64 5.25
CA VAL A 57 -13.55 -16.19 6.54
C VAL A 57 -14.49 -16.50 7.70
N LEU A 58 -15.79 -16.30 7.51
CA LEU A 58 -16.80 -16.58 8.53
C LEU A 58 -16.99 -18.09 8.73
N GLY A 59 -16.88 -18.89 7.66
CA GLY A 59 -16.91 -20.34 7.73
C GLY A 59 -15.77 -20.92 8.59
N ASP A 60 -14.55 -20.38 8.40
CA ASP A 60 -13.40 -20.75 9.22
C ASP A 60 -13.55 -20.32 10.69
N TYR A 61 -14.09 -19.11 10.90
CA TYR A 61 -14.36 -18.61 12.24
C TYR A 61 -15.40 -19.48 12.97
N LEU A 62 -16.54 -19.76 12.34
CA LEU A 62 -17.61 -20.59 12.92
C LEU A 62 -17.18 -22.04 13.11
N ARG A 63 -16.31 -22.58 12.25
CA ARG A 63 -15.71 -23.91 12.46
C ARG A 63 -14.78 -23.92 13.67
N ARG A 64 -14.00 -22.84 13.87
CA ARG A 64 -13.16 -22.67 15.05
C ARG A 64 -14.01 -22.50 16.31
N GLU A 65 -15.11 -21.76 16.26
CA GLU A 65 -16.05 -21.64 17.38
C GLU A 65 -16.77 -22.95 17.68
N ARG A 66 -17.27 -23.68 16.67
CA ARG A 66 -17.91 -24.99 16.88
C ARG A 66 -16.97 -26.07 17.40
N SER A 67 -15.67 -25.94 17.15
CA SER A 67 -14.64 -26.85 17.69
C SER A 67 -14.09 -26.39 19.04
N ALA A 68 -14.19 -25.09 19.36
CA ALA A 68 -14.01 -24.57 20.70
C ALA A 68 -15.25 -24.91 21.53
N GLN A 69 -15.21 -26.07 22.18
CA GLN A 69 -16.16 -26.48 23.20
C GLN A 69 -16.49 -25.30 24.13
N ASP A 70 -17.73 -25.14 24.59
CA ASP A 70 -18.17 -24.05 25.48
C ASP A 70 -17.26 -23.92 26.73
N VAL A 71 -16.20 -23.10 26.63
CA VAL A 71 -15.27 -22.88 27.74
C VAL A 71 -15.77 -21.69 28.55
N ASN A 72 -16.39 -21.97 29.69
CA ASN A 72 -16.74 -20.94 30.67
C ASN A 72 -15.48 -20.47 31.40
N VAL A 73 -14.91 -19.34 30.97
CA VAL A 73 -13.73 -18.74 31.59
C VAL A 73 -14.13 -17.72 32.64
N ASN A 74 -13.86 -18.02 33.91
CA ASN A 74 -14.10 -17.11 35.02
C ASN A 74 -12.80 -16.37 35.37
N LEU A 75 -12.60 -15.18 34.78
CA LEU A 75 -11.41 -14.36 35.01
C LEU A 75 -11.58 -13.55 36.32
N ARG A 76 -10.69 -13.79 37.29
CA ARG A 76 -10.48 -12.87 38.41
C ARG A 76 -9.16 -12.15 38.20
N VAL A 77 -9.24 -10.82 38.10
CA VAL A 77 -8.10 -9.93 37.97
C VAL A 77 -7.80 -9.36 39.35
N GLU A 78 -6.64 -9.70 39.90
CA GLU A 78 -6.13 -9.14 41.15
C GLU A 78 -5.13 -8.04 40.80
N SER A 79 -5.50 -6.77 40.97
CA SER A 79 -4.57 -5.64 40.85
C SER A 79 -3.84 -5.46 42.17
N SER A 80 -2.65 -6.04 42.31
CA SER A 80 -1.82 -5.90 43.51
C SER A 80 -1.02 -4.60 43.47
N GLY A 81 -1.51 -3.58 44.16
CA GLY A 81 -0.67 -2.49 44.66
C GLY A 81 0.11 -2.93 45.90
N SER A 82 1.43 -2.65 45.86
CA SER A 82 2.43 -2.63 46.94
C SER A 82 2.81 -3.94 47.67
N GLY A 83 4.09 -4.33 47.55
CA GLY A 83 4.80 -5.16 48.54
C GLY A 83 6.08 -5.85 48.07
N GLU A 84 7.23 -5.38 48.58
CA GLU A 84 8.52 -6.09 48.78
C GLU A 84 9.49 -6.28 47.60
N VAL A 85 10.71 -5.76 47.79
CA VAL A 85 11.94 -6.01 47.01
C VAL A 85 12.71 -7.18 47.65
N VAL A 86 13.22 -8.11 46.85
CA VAL A 86 14.21 -9.11 47.32
C VAL A 86 15.29 -9.34 46.24
N ASP A 87 16.52 -8.99 46.63
CA ASP A 87 17.80 -9.30 46.02
C ASP A 87 18.04 -10.81 45.87
N ALA A 88 18.74 -11.20 44.79
CA ALA A 88 19.46 -12.47 44.72
C ALA A 88 20.66 -12.34 43.76
N ASP A 89 21.84 -12.14 44.34
CA ASP A 89 23.16 -12.27 43.73
C ASP A 89 23.46 -13.71 43.26
N VAL A 90 24.02 -13.85 42.05
CA VAL A 90 25.00 -14.91 41.70
C VAL A 90 26.00 -14.33 40.68
N GLU A 91 27.25 -14.19 41.11
CA GLU A 91 28.43 -13.93 40.26
C GLU A 91 29.15 -15.24 39.87
N GLU A 92 29.65 -15.35 38.64
CA GLU A 92 31.11 -15.41 38.33
C GLU A 92 31.42 -16.02 36.93
N SER A 93 31.94 -15.14 36.05
CA SER A 93 33.08 -15.22 35.12
C SER A 93 33.29 -16.39 34.14
N ALA A 94 33.47 -16.07 32.84
CA ALA A 94 34.80 -15.86 32.25
C ALA A 94 34.78 -15.66 30.71
N GLU A 95 35.33 -14.51 30.29
CA GLU A 95 36.00 -14.14 29.03
C GLU A 95 36.43 -15.22 28.01
N ARG A 96 36.28 -14.96 26.68
CA ARG A 96 37.39 -14.51 25.77
C ARG A 96 36.97 -14.41 24.27
N ALA A 97 37.25 -13.24 23.71
CA ALA A 97 37.85 -12.94 22.40
C ALA A 97 37.36 -13.66 21.10
N GLU A 98 36.50 -12.96 20.36
CA GLU A 98 36.65 -12.53 18.96
C GLU A 98 37.93 -12.95 18.19
N ASP A 99 37.74 -13.69 17.09
CA ASP A 99 38.27 -13.44 15.72
C ASP A 99 37.87 -14.61 14.79
N ALA A 100 36.94 -14.37 13.87
CA ALA A 100 36.73 -15.25 12.71
C ALA A 100 36.25 -14.37 11.55
N SER A 101 37.24 -14.08 10.71
CA SER A 101 37.19 -13.25 9.52
C SER A 101 36.06 -13.65 8.58
N VAL A 102 35.26 -12.62 8.30
CA VAL A 102 34.29 -12.53 7.21
C VAL A 102 34.95 -12.88 5.88
N SER A 103 34.29 -13.78 5.14
CA SER A 103 34.63 -14.12 3.77
C SER A 103 34.44 -12.89 2.89
N ASP A 104 35.57 -12.39 2.41
CA ASP A 104 35.68 -11.59 1.20
C ASP A 104 35.02 -12.33 0.03
N GLY A 105 34.07 -11.65 -0.57
CA GLY A 105 33.41 -12.00 -1.81
C GLY A 105 33.22 -10.72 -2.61
N GLY A 106 34.29 -9.93 -2.73
CA GLY A 106 34.33 -8.74 -3.57
C GLY A 106 34.11 -9.10 -5.03
N SER A 107 32.85 -9.03 -5.45
CA SER A 107 32.50 -8.74 -6.84
C SER A 107 32.32 -7.23 -6.91
N GLY A 108 33.11 -6.57 -7.74
CA GLY A 108 32.93 -5.16 -8.06
C GLY A 108 31.59 -4.99 -8.75
N GLU A 109 30.57 -4.64 -7.98
CA GLU A 109 29.25 -4.40 -8.48
C GLU A 109 29.09 -2.89 -8.59
N SER A 110 29.20 -2.39 -9.82
CA SER A 110 28.41 -1.23 -10.21
C SER A 110 26.98 -1.51 -9.76
N GLU A 111 26.56 -0.92 -8.64
CA GLU A 111 25.23 -1.07 -8.05
C GLU A 111 24.22 -0.54 -9.05
N SER A 112 23.82 -1.42 -9.97
CA SER A 112 22.91 -1.10 -11.05
C SER A 112 21.51 -1.42 -10.57
N VAL A 113 20.75 -0.37 -10.29
CA VAL A 113 19.36 -0.46 -9.85
C VAL A 113 18.49 -0.49 -11.10
N THR A 114 17.69 -1.54 -11.28
CA THR A 114 16.75 -1.59 -12.40
C THR A 114 15.54 -0.71 -12.14
N CYS A 115 15.20 0.14 -13.09
CA CYS A 115 13.98 0.92 -13.06
C CYS A 115 12.76 -0.01 -13.09
N ARG A 116 11.88 0.11 -12.10
CA ARG A 116 10.68 -0.73 -11.98
C ARG A 116 9.61 -0.44 -13.03
N GLN A 117 9.64 0.74 -13.64
CA GLN A 117 8.64 1.17 -14.62
C GLN A 117 9.03 0.86 -16.07
N CYS A 118 10.30 1.05 -16.45
CA CYS A 118 10.75 0.79 -17.82
C CYS A 118 11.74 -0.37 -17.97
N GLY A 119 12.22 -0.95 -16.86
CA GLY A 119 13.15 -2.08 -16.85
C GLY A 119 14.61 -1.73 -17.16
N GLU A 120 14.93 -0.46 -17.41
CA GLU A 120 16.29 -0.01 -17.73
C GLU A 120 17.22 -0.09 -16.50
N SER A 121 18.46 -0.51 -16.70
CA SER A 121 19.48 -0.50 -15.64
C SER A 121 19.98 0.92 -15.38
N LEU A 122 19.78 1.41 -14.16
CA LEU A 122 20.25 2.71 -13.70
C LEU A 122 21.49 2.53 -12.83
N ASP A 123 22.42 3.46 -12.91
CA ASP A 123 23.52 3.53 -11.96
C ASP A 123 23.00 4.10 -10.62
N ALA A 124 23.41 3.54 -9.47
CA ALA A 124 22.95 3.98 -8.14
C ALA A 124 23.19 5.48 -7.83
N ALA A 125 24.00 6.16 -8.63
CA ALA A 125 24.18 7.61 -8.54
C ALA A 125 23.01 8.44 -9.12
N HIS A 126 22.17 7.87 -9.98
CA HIS A 126 21.07 8.61 -10.62
C HIS A 126 19.83 8.64 -9.72
N GLU A 127 19.50 9.81 -9.17
CA GLU A 127 18.31 9.98 -8.34
C GLU A 127 17.01 9.75 -9.14
N PHE A 128 17.01 10.03 -10.44
CA PHE A 128 15.87 9.83 -11.34
C PHE A 128 16.28 9.07 -12.61
N CYS A 129 15.37 8.25 -13.13
CA CYS A 129 15.52 7.51 -14.37
C CYS A 129 15.51 8.48 -15.57
N PRO A 130 16.56 8.54 -16.40
CA PRO A 130 16.60 9.42 -17.58
C PRO A 130 15.67 8.95 -18.72
N ASN A 131 15.13 7.74 -18.65
CA ASN A 131 14.22 7.19 -19.66
C ASN A 131 12.75 7.46 -19.33
N CYS A 132 12.32 7.25 -18.08
CA CYS A 132 10.91 7.38 -17.68
C CYS A 132 10.63 8.46 -16.62
N GLY A 133 11.66 9.04 -15.99
CA GLY A 133 11.53 10.06 -14.94
C GLY A 133 11.30 9.52 -13.52
N GLU A 134 11.13 8.22 -13.32
CA GLU A 134 10.88 7.60 -12.00
C GLU A 134 12.08 7.71 -11.06
N GLN A 135 11.86 7.94 -9.76
CA GLN A 135 12.95 8.09 -8.78
C GLN A 135 13.62 6.73 -8.53
N ALA A 136 14.94 6.63 -8.70
CA ALA A 136 15.70 5.37 -8.54
C ALA A 136 15.94 4.99 -7.06
N GLY A 137 15.19 5.62 -6.15
CA GLY A 137 15.29 5.43 -4.71
C GLY A 137 14.66 4.12 -4.26
N ARG A 138 15.02 3.72 -3.04
CA ARG A 138 14.38 2.60 -2.32
C ARG A 138 12.90 2.97 -2.11
N PRO A 139 11.95 2.03 -2.29
CA PRO A 139 10.54 2.32 -2.08
C PRO A 139 10.31 2.84 -0.66
N ALA A 140 9.51 3.90 -0.52
CA ALA A 140 9.07 4.35 0.79
C ALA A 140 8.22 3.24 1.40
N LEU A 141 8.56 2.79 2.61
CA LEU A 141 7.82 1.73 3.28
C LEU A 141 6.86 2.35 4.29
N CYS A 142 5.62 1.87 4.29
CA CYS A 142 4.66 2.12 5.36
C CYS A 142 5.11 1.44 6.65
N GLU A 143 4.77 2.01 7.82
CA GLU A 143 4.92 1.32 9.12
C GLU A 143 4.15 -0.01 9.20
N CYS A 144 3.16 -0.17 8.32
CA CYS A 144 2.40 -1.39 8.11
C CYS A 144 3.13 -2.45 7.27
N GLY A 145 4.34 -2.17 6.79
CA GLY A 145 5.18 -3.10 6.03
C GLY A 145 4.92 -3.15 4.52
N VAL A 146 4.04 -2.29 3.99
CA VAL A 146 3.70 -2.23 2.56
C VAL A 146 4.57 -1.21 1.83
N GLU A 147 5.02 -1.53 0.62
CA GLU A 147 5.69 -0.59 -0.27
C GLU A 147 4.70 0.49 -0.74
N LEU A 148 5.08 1.75 -0.54
CA LEU A 148 4.30 2.92 -0.93
C LEU A 148 4.85 3.48 -2.24
N GLY A 149 3.93 3.91 -3.11
CA GLY A 149 4.26 4.79 -4.22
C GLY A 149 4.73 6.15 -3.73
N SER A 150 5.65 6.77 -4.46
CA SER A 150 6.16 8.13 -4.24
C SER A 150 5.03 9.17 -4.18
N ASP A 151 3.98 9.00 -4.98
CA ASP A 151 2.86 9.94 -5.12
C ASP A 151 1.68 9.71 -4.16
N TRP A 152 1.75 8.70 -3.29
CA TRP A 152 0.61 8.34 -2.45
C TRP A 152 0.59 9.21 -1.21
N SER A 153 -0.53 9.88 -0.94
CA SER A 153 -0.74 10.62 0.32
C SER A 153 -1.24 9.74 1.46
N PHE A 154 -1.81 8.56 1.14
CA PHE A 154 -2.38 7.61 2.10
C PHE A 154 -2.02 6.18 1.70
N CYS A 155 -1.79 5.31 2.69
CA CYS A 155 -1.56 3.89 2.47
C CYS A 155 -2.90 3.15 2.22
N PRO A 156 -3.05 2.39 1.11
CA PRO A 156 -4.28 1.67 0.79
C PRO A 156 -4.55 0.49 1.73
N HIS A 157 -3.52 -0.03 2.43
CA HIS A 157 -3.69 -1.18 3.31
C HIS A 157 -4.06 -0.80 4.74
N CYS A 158 -3.64 0.37 5.24
CA CYS A 158 -3.89 0.75 6.63
C CYS A 158 -4.49 2.15 6.82
N GLY A 159 -4.73 2.91 5.74
CA GLY A 159 -5.34 4.23 5.78
C GLY A 159 -4.50 5.34 6.42
N ARG A 160 -3.28 5.04 6.90
CA ARG A 160 -2.38 6.04 7.48
C ARG A 160 -1.79 6.95 6.40
N ARG A 161 -1.50 8.19 6.78
CA ARG A 161 -0.76 9.14 5.95
C ARG A 161 0.66 8.61 5.73
N THR A 162 1.14 8.78 4.50
CA THR A 162 2.50 8.42 4.11
C THR A 162 3.46 9.57 4.42
N PRO A 163 4.77 9.29 4.60
CA PRO A 163 5.77 10.35 4.75
C PRO A 163 5.85 11.28 3.54
N SER A 164 5.48 10.82 2.33
CA SER A 164 5.39 11.67 1.13
C SER A 164 4.32 12.77 1.26
N ALA A 165 3.28 12.57 2.07
CA ALA A 165 2.24 13.57 2.32
C ALA A 165 2.74 14.75 3.18
N ASP A 166 3.66 14.50 4.12
CA ASP A 166 4.18 15.53 5.03
C ASP A 166 5.12 16.54 4.35
N VAL A 167 5.69 16.21 3.19
CA VAL A 167 6.60 17.10 2.45
C VAL A 167 5.85 18.21 1.71
N LEU A 168 4.53 18.07 1.48
CA LEU A 168 3.70 19.05 0.76
C LEU A 168 3.12 20.17 1.66
N GLU A 169 3.29 20.10 2.99
CA GLU A 169 2.72 21.07 3.94
C GLU A 169 3.73 22.15 4.43
N ARG A 170 4.86 22.37 3.71
CA ARG A 170 5.85 23.41 4.06
C ARG A 170 6.16 24.40 2.95
#